data_AF-A0A2J8AEU0-F1
#
_entry.id   AF-A0A2J8AEU0-F1
#
_cell.length_a   1.000
_cell.length_b   1.000
_cell.length_c   1.000
_cell.angle_alpha   90.00
_cell.angle_beta   90.00
_cell.angle_gamma   90.00
#
_symmetry.space_group_name_H-M   'P 1'
#
loop_
_entity.id
_entity.type
_entity.pdbx_description
1 polymer ?
#
loop_
_entity_poly.entity_id
_entity_poly.type
_entity_poly.pdbx_seq_one_letter_code
_entity_poly.pdbx_strand_id
1 'polypeptide(L)'
;MSGAVPSWSRASQAQGGWRNRSHMQDGRGPGGIGVDLSGGWYDAGDHLKLHLAMGMSASLLAYGALTWEAAYRAAGHWDTAVRNIDWVADYFVKCHVNASNTPSANAFVAQVGDPATDHNKYWGRPEQQPEGGAKGSIGWRPAYLIGGASGSSKGADIVSEAVATLAGASLLLKRPGAASDPTRAASLLARAKQLFAFAKTVQGV
;
A
#
# COMPACT_ATOMS: atom_id res chain seq x y z
N MET A 1 -9.71 2.03 -2.41
CA MET A 1 -8.98 2.25 -1.15
C MET A 1 -9.52 1.30 -0.10
N SER A 2 -8.65 0.52 0.56
CA SER A 2 -8.99 -0.30 1.73
C SER A 2 -8.76 0.49 3.02
N GLY A 3 -9.15 -0.02 4.18
CA GLY A 3 -8.96 0.65 5.47
C GLY A 3 -9.90 1.84 5.67
N ALA A 4 -9.53 2.75 6.57
CA ALA A 4 -10.31 3.95 6.85
C ALA A 4 -10.18 4.93 5.67
N VAL A 5 -11.16 4.95 4.78
CA VAL A 5 -11.17 5.78 3.57
C VAL A 5 -10.94 7.26 3.94
N PRO A 6 -10.05 7.98 3.24
CA PRO A 6 -9.66 9.33 3.64
C PRO A 6 -10.80 10.32 3.46
N SER A 7 -10.80 11.39 4.26
CA SER A 7 -11.82 12.45 4.23
C SER A 7 -11.89 13.22 2.90
N TRP A 8 -10.85 13.12 2.05
CA TRP A 8 -10.86 13.70 0.71
C TRP A 8 -11.40 12.75 -0.37
N SER A 9 -11.77 11.51 -0.02
CA SER A 9 -12.32 10.55 -0.96
C SER A 9 -13.70 10.97 -1.44
N ARG A 10 -13.78 11.40 -2.71
CA ARG A 10 -15.07 11.75 -3.35
C ARG A 10 -16.07 10.60 -3.34
N ALA A 11 -15.60 9.35 -3.49
CA ALA A 11 -16.46 8.17 -3.48
C ALA A 11 -17.12 7.90 -2.11
N SER A 12 -16.50 8.40 -1.04
CA SER A 12 -17.04 8.31 0.33
C SER A 12 -17.84 9.55 0.73
N GLN A 13 -17.37 10.74 0.36
CA GLN A 13 -17.96 12.02 0.83
C GLN A 13 -19.13 12.54 -0.02
N ALA A 14 -19.32 12.04 -1.24
CA ALA A 14 -20.45 12.47 -2.06
C ALA A 14 -21.79 12.11 -1.40
N GLN A 15 -22.84 12.89 -1.68
CA GLN A 15 -24.21 12.52 -1.27
C GLN A 15 -24.57 11.16 -1.90
N GLY A 16 -24.89 10.17 -1.06
CA GLY A 16 -25.07 8.79 -1.52
C GLY A 16 -23.75 8.06 -1.82
N GLY A 17 -22.63 8.50 -1.23
CA GLY A 17 -21.32 7.87 -1.37
C GLY A 17 -21.35 6.36 -1.15
N TRP A 18 -20.58 5.64 -1.95
CA TRP A 18 -20.65 4.18 -2.09
C TRP A 18 -19.42 3.45 -1.54
N ARG A 19 -18.46 4.20 -0.97
CA ARG A 19 -17.27 3.64 -0.31
C ARG A 19 -17.19 4.06 1.15
N ASN A 20 -16.81 3.12 2.02
CA ASN A 20 -16.56 3.39 3.43
C ASN A 20 -15.40 2.52 3.96
N ARG A 21 -15.09 2.67 5.25
CA ARG A 21 -14.10 1.84 5.95
C ARG A 21 -14.36 0.36 5.74
N SER A 22 -13.31 -0.38 5.48
CA SER A 22 -13.34 -1.82 5.18
C SER A 22 -12.00 -2.43 5.55
N HIS A 23 -11.96 -3.70 5.94
CA HIS A 23 -10.72 -4.44 6.20
C HIS A 23 -9.82 -3.76 7.25
N MET A 24 -10.44 -3.32 8.35
CA MET A 24 -9.78 -2.59 9.45
C MET A 24 -8.95 -3.49 10.39
N GLN A 25 -9.12 -4.82 10.30
CA GLN A 25 -8.37 -5.81 11.07
C GLN A 25 -7.20 -6.42 10.28
N ASP A 26 -6.96 -5.98 9.03
CA ASP A 26 -5.80 -6.38 8.23
C ASP A 26 -4.51 -6.26 9.08
N GLY A 27 -3.77 -7.37 9.19
CA GLY A 27 -2.51 -7.45 9.96
C GLY A 27 -2.65 -7.72 11.46
N ARG A 28 -3.82 -7.48 12.08
CA ARG A 28 -4.08 -7.71 13.51
C ARG A 28 -4.90 -8.97 13.80
N GLY A 29 -5.77 -9.37 12.89
CA GLY A 29 -6.61 -10.56 13.04
C GLY A 29 -5.82 -11.88 12.94
N PRO A 30 -6.50 -13.03 13.05
CA PRO A 30 -5.88 -14.33 12.79
C PRO A 30 -5.16 -14.33 11.43
N GLY A 31 -3.94 -14.86 11.39
CA GLY A 31 -3.09 -14.86 10.18
C GLY A 31 -2.39 -13.54 9.90
N GLY A 32 -2.65 -12.52 10.71
CA GLY A 32 -1.88 -11.29 10.76
C GLY A 32 -0.54 -11.49 11.46
N ILE A 33 0.20 -10.39 11.52
CA ILE A 33 1.56 -10.30 12.08
C ILE A 33 1.62 -9.38 13.30
N GLY A 34 0.45 -9.04 13.86
CA GLY A 34 0.32 -8.20 15.06
C GLY A 34 0.48 -6.69 14.82
N VAL A 35 0.43 -6.23 13.57
CA VAL A 35 0.57 -4.79 13.22
C VAL A 35 -0.63 -4.29 12.44
N ASP A 36 -0.85 -2.97 12.41
CA ASP A 36 -1.88 -2.38 11.55
C ASP A 36 -1.45 -2.41 10.08
N LEU A 37 -2.16 -3.19 9.27
CA LEU A 37 -2.03 -3.21 7.83
C LEU A 37 -3.31 -2.71 7.14
N SER A 38 -4.16 -1.94 7.81
CA SER A 38 -5.28 -1.26 7.15
C SER A 38 -4.78 -0.15 6.21
N GLY A 39 -5.46 0.05 5.08
CA GLY A 39 -5.08 1.03 4.05
C GLY A 39 -4.70 0.40 2.71
N GLY A 40 -4.15 1.21 1.80
CA GLY A 40 -3.75 0.79 0.45
C GLY A 40 -4.91 0.68 -0.52
N TRP A 41 -4.68 0.02 -1.66
CA TRP A 41 -5.70 -0.24 -2.67
C TRP A 41 -6.06 -1.72 -2.71
N TYR A 42 -7.30 -2.04 -3.09
CA TYR A 42 -7.59 -3.40 -3.58
C TYR A 42 -7.02 -3.53 -4.99
N ASP A 43 -6.67 -4.75 -5.37
CA ASP A 43 -6.01 -5.03 -6.64
C ASP A 43 -6.94 -4.78 -7.84
N ALA A 44 -8.12 -5.40 -7.83
CA ALA A 44 -9.06 -5.33 -8.95
C ALA A 44 -10.53 -5.26 -8.48
N GLY A 45 -11.36 -6.19 -8.96
CA GLY A 45 -12.75 -6.37 -8.52
C GLY A 45 -12.88 -7.22 -7.24
N ASP A 46 -11.75 -7.63 -6.69
CA ASP A 46 -11.60 -8.45 -5.50
C ASP A 46 -11.17 -7.58 -4.30
N HIS A 47 -10.89 -8.18 -3.14
CA HIS A 47 -10.42 -7.43 -1.95
C HIS A 47 -9.02 -7.83 -1.50
N LEU A 48 -8.25 -8.48 -2.38
CA LEU A 48 -6.83 -8.72 -2.17
C LEU A 48 -6.02 -7.43 -2.26
N LYS A 49 -4.89 -7.41 -1.55
CA LYS A 49 -3.88 -6.36 -1.62
C LYS A 49 -2.58 -6.97 -2.12
N LEU A 50 -2.40 -6.97 -3.43
CA LEU A 50 -1.22 -7.52 -4.10
C LEU A 50 -0.17 -6.41 -4.27
N HIS A 51 0.94 -6.49 -3.53
CA HIS A 51 1.82 -5.32 -3.38
C HIS A 51 2.66 -5.06 -4.61
N LEU A 52 2.90 -6.08 -5.44
CA LEU A 52 3.60 -5.93 -6.71
C LEU A 52 2.78 -5.05 -7.68
N ALA A 53 1.52 -5.41 -7.94
CA ALA A 53 0.63 -4.67 -8.82
C ALA A 53 0.26 -3.28 -8.26
N MET A 54 0.01 -3.19 -6.94
CA MET A 54 -0.23 -1.91 -6.27
C MET A 54 0.99 -0.98 -6.39
N GLY A 55 2.19 -1.51 -6.18
CA GLY A 55 3.43 -0.76 -6.27
C GLY A 55 3.73 -0.29 -7.69
N MET A 56 3.62 -1.18 -8.69
CA MET A 56 3.73 -0.81 -10.10
C MET A 56 2.73 0.28 -10.49
N SER A 57 1.48 0.17 -10.05
CA SER A 57 0.45 1.18 -10.34
C SER A 57 0.82 2.54 -9.74
N ALA A 58 1.23 2.56 -8.48
CA ALA A 58 1.57 3.80 -7.78
C ALA A 58 2.88 4.43 -8.31
N SER A 59 3.91 3.62 -8.57
CA SER A 59 5.20 4.08 -9.12
C SER A 59 5.04 4.62 -10.54
N LEU A 60 4.24 3.96 -11.38
CA LEU A 60 3.95 4.42 -12.74
C LEU A 60 3.11 5.71 -12.74
N LEU A 61 2.11 5.82 -11.87
CA LEU A 61 1.36 7.08 -11.69
C LEU A 61 2.26 8.22 -11.21
N ALA A 62 3.21 7.92 -10.32
CA ALA A 62 4.19 8.91 -9.86
C ALA A 62 5.12 9.36 -10.99
N TYR A 63 5.63 8.41 -11.79
CA TYR A 63 6.42 8.72 -12.97
C TYR A 63 5.63 9.59 -13.96
N GLY A 64 4.37 9.26 -14.22
CA GLY A 64 3.52 10.04 -15.11
C GLY A 64 3.28 11.46 -14.61
N ALA A 65 2.94 11.62 -13.33
CA ALA A 65 2.74 12.92 -12.71
C ALA A 65 4.02 13.77 -12.77
N LEU A 66 5.20 13.20 -12.46
CA LEU A 66 6.47 13.92 -12.51
C LEU A 66 6.88 14.29 -13.93
N THR A 67 6.66 13.41 -14.91
CA THR A 67 7.02 13.63 -16.31
C THR A 67 6.14 14.69 -16.97
N TRP A 68 4.84 14.64 -16.71
CA TRP A 68 3.85 15.50 -17.36
C TRP A 68 3.19 16.47 -16.39
N GLU A 69 3.96 17.01 -15.45
CA GLU A 69 3.48 17.88 -14.37
C GLU A 69 2.60 19.04 -14.87
N ALA A 70 3.01 19.72 -15.95
CA ALA A 70 2.23 20.82 -16.53
C ALA A 70 0.82 20.37 -16.98
N ALA A 71 0.68 19.17 -17.54
CA ALA A 71 -0.61 18.65 -17.99
C ALA A 71 -1.53 18.31 -16.79
N TYR A 72 -0.99 17.67 -15.76
CA TYR A 72 -1.75 17.39 -14.52
C TYR A 72 -2.22 18.68 -13.84
N ARG A 73 -1.39 19.73 -13.84
CA ARG A 73 -1.74 21.04 -13.29
C ARG A 73 -2.81 21.74 -14.13
N ALA A 74 -2.64 21.80 -15.45
CA ALA A 74 -3.62 22.40 -16.35
C ALA A 74 -4.99 21.69 -16.26
N ALA A 75 -5.01 20.38 -16.05
CA ALA A 75 -6.22 19.59 -15.85
C ALA A 75 -6.81 19.70 -14.41
N GLY A 76 -6.16 20.40 -13.48
CA GLY A 76 -6.61 20.51 -12.08
C GLY A 76 -6.51 19.19 -11.29
N HIS A 77 -5.68 18.24 -11.74
CA HIS A 77 -5.56 16.91 -11.16
C HIS A 77 -4.24 16.66 -10.43
N TRP A 78 -3.32 17.63 -10.38
CA TRP A 78 -2.06 17.54 -9.65
C TRP A 78 -2.24 17.05 -8.21
N ASP A 79 -2.95 17.80 -7.35
CA ASP A 79 -3.12 17.44 -5.93
C ASP A 79 -3.96 16.18 -5.72
N THR A 80 -4.74 15.77 -6.73
CA THR A 80 -5.45 14.49 -6.70
C THR A 80 -4.47 13.34 -6.95
N ALA A 81 -3.58 13.47 -7.93
CA ALA A 81 -2.54 12.48 -8.20
C ALA A 81 -1.61 12.32 -6.99
N VAL A 82 -1.10 13.44 -6.44
CA VAL A 82 -0.20 13.42 -5.28
C VAL A 82 -0.83 12.71 -4.09
N ARG A 83 -2.08 13.03 -3.70
CA ARG A 83 -2.74 12.39 -2.55
C ARG A 83 -3.06 10.91 -2.76
N ASN A 84 -3.38 10.49 -3.98
CA ASN A 84 -3.61 9.08 -4.28
C ASN A 84 -2.32 8.26 -4.17
N ILE A 85 -1.20 8.80 -4.66
CA ILE A 85 0.10 8.12 -4.57
C ILE A 85 0.59 8.12 -3.11
N ASP A 86 0.41 9.24 -2.40
CA ASP A 86 0.76 9.32 -0.98
C ASP A 86 -0.07 8.37 -0.09
N TRP A 87 -1.32 8.09 -0.45
CA TRP A 87 -2.15 7.08 0.20
C TRP A 87 -1.51 5.68 0.14
N VAL A 88 -0.95 5.30 -1.01
CA VAL A 88 -0.24 4.02 -1.16
C VAL A 88 1.11 4.07 -0.45
N ALA A 89 1.82 5.19 -0.52
CA ALA A 89 3.07 5.38 0.20
C ALA A 89 2.89 5.22 1.72
N ASP A 90 1.83 5.79 2.30
CA ASP A 90 1.46 5.61 3.70
C ASP A 90 1.28 4.13 4.06
N TYR A 91 0.55 3.41 3.21
CA TYR A 91 0.32 2.00 3.37
C TYR A 91 1.63 1.18 3.27
N PHE A 92 2.52 1.48 2.34
CA PHE A 92 3.83 0.83 2.25
C PHE A 92 4.77 1.14 3.41
N VAL A 93 4.64 2.31 4.07
CA VAL A 93 5.33 2.56 5.34
C VAL A 93 4.86 1.57 6.42
N LYS A 94 3.56 1.26 6.49
CA LYS A 94 3.04 0.23 7.42
C LYS A 94 3.53 -1.18 7.07
N CYS A 95 3.69 -1.46 5.77
CA CYS A 95 4.17 -2.75 5.27
C CYS A 95 5.66 -2.97 5.50
N HIS A 96 6.43 -1.91 5.78
CA HIS A 96 7.84 -2.01 6.14
C HIS A 96 7.98 -2.39 7.62
N VAL A 97 8.01 -3.70 7.88
CA VAL A 97 8.06 -4.29 9.21
C VAL A 97 9.50 -4.31 9.72
N ASN A 98 9.68 -4.06 11.02
CA ASN A 98 10.98 -3.98 11.69
C ASN A 98 11.94 -3.00 11.00
N ALA A 99 11.42 -1.84 10.59
CA ALA A 99 12.17 -0.91 9.78
C ALA A 99 13.46 -0.44 10.46
N SER A 100 14.59 -0.75 9.83
CA SER A 100 15.92 -0.65 10.39
C SER A 100 16.94 -0.23 9.32
N ASN A 101 18.00 0.44 9.75
CA ASN A 101 19.17 0.72 8.90
C ASN A 101 20.04 -0.52 8.67
N THR A 102 19.80 -1.62 9.40
CA THR A 102 20.42 -2.93 9.15
C THR A 102 19.57 -3.68 8.13
N PRO A 103 20.01 -3.83 6.86
CA PRO A 103 19.15 -4.31 5.78
C PRO A 103 18.49 -5.66 6.07
N SER A 104 19.24 -6.63 6.59
CA SER A 104 18.77 -7.99 6.91
C SER A 104 17.77 -8.08 8.08
N ALA A 105 17.63 -7.01 8.89
CA ALA A 105 16.65 -6.97 9.97
C ALA A 105 15.25 -6.55 9.49
N ASN A 106 15.15 -6.02 8.27
CA ASN A 106 13.90 -5.57 7.69
C ASN A 106 13.04 -6.76 7.22
N ALA A 107 11.74 -6.55 7.21
CA ALA A 107 10.79 -7.38 6.50
C ALA A 107 9.79 -6.50 5.74
N PHE A 108 9.14 -7.08 4.73
CA PHE A 108 8.13 -6.36 3.96
C PHE A 108 6.91 -7.24 3.71
N VAL A 109 5.71 -6.65 3.77
CA VAL A 109 4.47 -7.36 3.44
C VAL A 109 4.32 -7.46 1.93
N ALA A 110 4.26 -8.67 1.40
CA ALA A 110 4.05 -8.93 -0.03
C ALA A 110 2.56 -8.94 -0.41
N GLN A 111 1.70 -9.36 0.52
CA GLN A 111 0.28 -9.53 0.26
C GLN A 111 -0.52 -9.49 1.56
N VAL A 112 -1.75 -8.96 1.46
CA VAL A 112 -2.79 -9.14 2.48
C VAL A 112 -4.04 -9.72 1.82
N GLY A 113 -4.60 -10.76 2.43
CA GLY A 113 -5.74 -11.51 1.90
C GLY A 113 -5.32 -12.83 1.25
N ASP A 114 -6.22 -13.81 1.28
CA ASP A 114 -6.05 -15.14 0.71
C ASP A 114 -6.99 -15.32 -0.50
N PRO A 115 -6.48 -15.64 -1.71
CA PRO A 115 -7.31 -15.71 -2.92
C PRO A 115 -8.47 -16.70 -2.80
N ALA A 116 -8.26 -17.85 -2.14
CA ALA A 116 -9.32 -18.84 -1.98
C ALA A 116 -10.45 -18.34 -1.07
N THR A 117 -10.11 -17.54 -0.05
CA THR A 117 -11.11 -16.89 0.81
C THR A 117 -11.82 -15.76 0.07
N ASP A 118 -11.06 -14.93 -0.62
CA ASP A 118 -11.57 -13.73 -1.29
C ASP A 118 -12.46 -14.08 -2.49
N HIS A 119 -11.99 -14.95 -3.39
CA HIS A 119 -12.66 -15.21 -4.67
C HIS A 119 -13.74 -16.31 -4.60
N ASN A 120 -13.59 -17.29 -3.70
CA ASN A 120 -14.49 -18.45 -3.66
C ASN A 120 -15.56 -18.38 -2.57
N LYS A 121 -15.41 -17.51 -1.56
CA LYS A 121 -16.28 -17.51 -0.38
C LYS A 121 -17.07 -16.23 -0.18
N TYR A 122 -16.67 -15.13 -0.82
CA TYR A 122 -17.34 -13.85 -0.65
C TYR A 122 -17.53 -13.13 -1.97
N TRP A 123 -18.77 -12.75 -2.27
CA TRP A 123 -19.10 -11.86 -3.37
C TRP A 123 -19.99 -10.75 -2.84
N GLY A 124 -19.42 -9.57 -2.63
CA GLY A 124 -20.13 -8.48 -1.97
C GLY A 124 -19.25 -7.26 -1.75
N ARG A 125 -19.75 -6.30 -0.98
CA ARG A 125 -19.05 -5.05 -0.70
C ARG A 125 -17.88 -5.29 0.27
N PRO A 126 -16.71 -4.67 0.11
CA PRO A 126 -15.62 -4.82 1.07
C PRO A 126 -16.00 -4.34 2.48
N GLU A 127 -16.94 -3.40 2.59
CA GLU A 127 -17.45 -2.87 3.86
C GLU A 127 -18.29 -3.90 4.65
N GLN A 128 -18.67 -5.01 4.03
CA GLN A 128 -19.50 -6.06 4.64
C GLN A 128 -18.81 -7.42 4.70
N GLN A 129 -17.59 -7.54 4.18
CA GLN A 129 -16.83 -8.78 4.30
C GLN A 129 -16.49 -9.01 5.78
N PRO A 130 -16.80 -10.19 6.34
CA PRO A 130 -16.40 -10.49 7.71
C PRO A 130 -14.88 -10.39 7.87
N GLU A 131 -14.42 -10.01 9.05
CA GLU A 131 -13.00 -9.85 9.36
C GLU A 131 -12.63 -10.63 10.63
N GLY A 132 -11.35 -10.93 10.80
CA GLY A 132 -10.85 -11.55 12.03
C GLY A 132 -11.21 -13.03 12.16
N GLY A 133 -11.64 -13.68 11.09
CA GLY A 133 -11.97 -15.11 11.09
C GLY A 133 -10.71 -15.98 11.03
N ALA A 134 -10.79 -17.23 11.50
CA ALA A 134 -9.69 -18.20 11.42
C ALA A 134 -9.46 -18.73 10.00
N LYS A 135 -8.30 -19.36 9.73
CA LYS A 135 -7.96 -19.94 8.42
C LYS A 135 -9.08 -20.85 7.91
N GLY A 136 -9.56 -20.56 6.70
CA GLY A 136 -10.67 -21.29 6.07
C GLY A 136 -12.05 -20.68 6.29
N SER A 137 -12.21 -19.67 7.15
CA SER A 137 -13.45 -18.89 7.25
C SER A 137 -13.54 -17.81 6.17
N ILE A 138 -14.73 -17.22 5.98
CA ILE A 138 -14.98 -16.12 5.03
C ILE A 138 -14.26 -14.81 5.40
N GLY A 139 -13.86 -14.66 6.67
CA GLY A 139 -13.13 -13.49 7.17
C GLY A 139 -11.64 -13.70 7.40
N TRP A 140 -11.06 -14.76 6.82
CA TRP A 140 -9.64 -15.03 6.87
C TRP A 140 -8.86 -14.15 5.88
N ARG A 141 -8.05 -13.24 6.40
CA ARG A 141 -7.25 -12.30 5.60
C ARG A 141 -5.82 -12.22 6.13
N PRO A 142 -4.97 -13.23 5.81
CA PRO A 142 -3.60 -13.30 6.33
C PRO A 142 -2.68 -12.25 5.70
N ALA A 143 -1.54 -12.01 6.35
CA ALA A 143 -0.44 -11.23 5.79
C ALA A 143 0.74 -12.14 5.41
N TYR A 144 1.28 -11.95 4.21
CA TYR A 144 2.44 -12.70 3.71
C TYR A 144 3.67 -11.79 3.70
N LEU A 145 4.80 -12.31 4.19
CA LEU A 145 6.02 -11.53 4.46
C LEU A 145 7.20 -11.97 3.57
N ILE A 146 8.06 -11.01 3.24
CA ILE A 146 9.40 -11.17 2.69
C ILE A 146 10.40 -10.80 3.79
N GLY A 147 11.43 -11.61 4.00
CA GLY A 147 12.45 -11.40 5.03
C GLY A 147 11.92 -11.56 6.47
N GLY A 148 12.77 -11.22 7.43
CA GLY A 148 12.49 -11.31 8.88
C GLY A 148 11.93 -12.67 9.31
N ALA A 149 10.80 -12.64 10.03
CA ALA A 149 10.16 -13.83 10.61
C ALA A 149 9.68 -14.87 9.59
N SER A 150 9.57 -14.52 8.30
CA SER A 150 9.20 -15.48 7.25
C SER A 150 10.35 -16.39 6.83
N GLY A 151 11.61 -15.96 7.04
CA GLY A 151 12.78 -16.59 6.45
C GLY A 151 12.84 -16.55 4.91
N SER A 152 11.87 -15.93 4.23
CA SER A 152 11.85 -15.83 2.78
C SER A 152 12.94 -14.90 2.30
N SER A 153 13.83 -15.42 1.46
CA SER A 153 14.87 -14.64 0.78
C SER A 153 14.46 -14.20 -0.62
N LYS A 154 13.18 -14.32 -1.02
CA LYS A 154 12.70 -13.96 -2.37
C LYS A 154 11.67 -12.83 -2.32
N GLY A 155 11.64 -11.98 -3.34
CA GLY A 155 10.67 -10.89 -3.51
C GLY A 155 11.31 -9.52 -3.71
N ALA A 156 12.52 -9.45 -4.27
CA ALA A 156 13.21 -8.19 -4.54
C ALA A 156 12.43 -7.25 -5.47
N ASP A 157 11.67 -7.81 -6.42
CA ASP A 157 10.74 -7.12 -7.31
C ASP A 157 9.64 -6.37 -6.53
N ILE A 158 8.95 -7.06 -5.62
CA ILE A 158 7.89 -6.46 -4.79
C ILE A 158 8.45 -5.34 -3.91
N VAL A 159 9.58 -5.60 -3.24
CA VAL A 159 10.23 -4.58 -2.40
C VAL A 159 10.70 -3.40 -3.24
N SER A 160 11.20 -3.62 -4.46
CA SER A 160 11.66 -2.56 -5.35
C SER A 160 10.52 -1.67 -5.84
N GLU A 161 9.33 -2.21 -6.08
CA GLU A 161 8.16 -1.38 -6.42
C GLU A 161 7.68 -0.53 -5.23
N ALA A 162 7.81 -1.04 -4.00
CA ALA A 162 7.58 -0.22 -2.81
C ALA A 162 8.62 0.91 -2.70
N VAL A 163 9.90 0.65 -2.98
CA VAL A 163 10.95 1.68 -3.04
C VAL A 163 10.60 2.75 -4.07
N ALA A 164 10.24 2.35 -5.29
CA ALA A 164 9.89 3.26 -6.37
C ALA A 164 8.68 4.13 -6.01
N THR A 165 7.66 3.53 -5.39
CA THR A 165 6.47 4.25 -4.90
C THR A 165 6.82 5.28 -3.83
N LEU A 166 7.59 4.90 -2.80
CA LEU A 166 7.98 5.83 -1.72
C LEU A 166 8.88 6.97 -2.24
N ALA A 167 9.80 6.66 -3.14
CA ALA A 167 10.66 7.66 -3.77
C ALA A 167 9.87 8.62 -4.68
N GLY A 168 8.95 8.08 -5.50
CA GLY A 168 8.05 8.87 -6.35
C GLY A 168 7.14 9.79 -5.54
N ALA A 169 6.52 9.27 -4.48
CA ALA A 169 5.72 10.05 -3.54
C ALA A 169 6.54 11.17 -2.87
N SER A 170 7.79 10.87 -2.46
CA SER A 170 8.70 11.88 -1.91
C SER A 170 8.97 13.02 -2.89
N LEU A 171 9.22 12.72 -4.16
CA LEU A 171 9.46 13.74 -5.18
C LEU A 171 8.21 14.60 -5.43
N LEU A 172 7.03 13.98 -5.47
CA LEU A 172 5.76 14.67 -5.67
C LEU A 172 5.40 15.59 -4.51
N LEU A 173 5.55 15.13 -3.26
CA LEU A 173 5.24 15.91 -2.06
C LEU A 173 6.18 17.12 -1.87
N LYS A 174 7.34 17.15 -2.54
CA LYS A 174 8.23 18.33 -2.57
C LYS A 174 7.78 19.41 -3.55
N ARG A 175 6.89 19.09 -4.50
CA ARG A 175 6.41 20.05 -5.48
C ARG A 175 5.34 20.95 -4.87
N PRO A 176 5.30 22.25 -5.23
CA PRO A 176 4.26 23.16 -4.75
C PRO A 176 2.84 22.68 -5.11
N GLY A 177 1.91 22.81 -4.17
CA GLY A 177 0.52 22.40 -4.32
C GLY A 177 -0.16 22.28 -2.95
N ALA A 178 -1.49 22.10 -2.93
CA ALA A 178 -2.23 21.89 -1.69
C ALA A 178 -1.83 20.60 -0.96
N ALA A 179 -1.30 19.62 -1.70
CA ALA A 179 -0.78 18.36 -1.14
C ALA A 179 0.73 18.40 -0.85
N SER A 180 1.41 19.55 -0.97
CA SER A 180 2.84 19.67 -0.69
C SER A 180 3.13 19.39 0.78
N ASP A 181 4.07 18.49 1.05
CA ASP A 181 4.56 18.18 2.41
C ASP A 181 6.05 17.77 2.36
N PRO A 182 6.99 18.74 2.44
CA PRO A 182 8.41 18.45 2.40
C PRO A 182 8.92 17.61 3.57
N THR A 183 8.27 17.69 4.74
CA THR A 183 8.64 16.91 5.93
C THR A 183 8.33 15.44 5.71
N ARG A 184 7.09 15.13 5.29
CA ARG A 184 6.70 13.78 4.93
C ARG A 184 7.51 13.25 3.76
N ALA A 185 7.79 14.07 2.76
CA ALA A 185 8.67 13.70 1.66
C ALA A 185 10.05 13.21 2.13
N ALA A 186 10.65 13.88 3.12
CA ALA A 186 11.93 13.45 3.69
C ALA A 186 11.81 12.10 4.42
N SER A 187 10.73 11.89 5.18
CA SER A 187 10.45 10.61 5.84
C SER A 187 10.26 9.46 4.86
N LEU A 188 9.50 9.68 3.77
CA LEU A 188 9.30 8.66 2.72
C LEU A 188 10.62 8.31 2.02
N LEU A 189 11.47 9.30 1.74
CA LEU A 189 12.78 9.06 1.13
C LEU A 189 13.71 8.26 2.06
N ALA A 190 13.70 8.55 3.36
CA ALA A 190 14.47 7.79 4.34
C ALA A 190 14.01 6.32 4.37
N ARG A 191 12.69 6.09 4.36
CA ARG A 191 12.09 4.75 4.29
C ARG A 191 12.44 4.03 2.98
N ALA A 192 12.36 4.71 1.85
CA ALA A 192 12.73 4.17 0.54
C ALA A 192 14.20 3.71 0.50
N LYS A 193 15.12 4.46 1.12
CA LYS A 193 16.55 4.07 1.21
C LYS A 193 16.75 2.80 2.03
N GLN A 194 16.03 2.64 3.14
CA GLN A 194 16.07 1.42 3.95
C GLN A 194 15.57 0.22 3.15
N LEU A 195 14.41 0.34 2.50
CA LEU A 195 13.85 -0.73 1.66
C LEU A 195 14.73 -1.03 0.45
N PHE A 196 15.38 -0.05 -0.15
CA PHE A 196 16.31 -0.27 -1.25
C PHE A 196 17.54 -1.07 -0.79
N ALA A 197 18.07 -0.77 0.39
CA ALA A 197 19.14 -1.56 0.97
C ALA A 197 18.69 -3.00 1.27
N PHE A 198 17.47 -3.18 1.80
CA PHE A 198 16.86 -4.49 2.04
C PHE A 198 16.60 -5.27 0.74
N ALA A 199 16.08 -4.64 -0.31
CA ALA A 199 15.80 -5.27 -1.60
C ALA A 199 17.05 -5.94 -2.20
N LYS A 200 18.23 -5.34 -2.00
CA LYS A 200 19.52 -5.92 -2.44
C LYS A 200 19.95 -7.15 -1.65
N THR A 201 19.31 -7.45 -0.52
CA THR A 201 19.60 -8.64 0.31
C THR A 201 18.65 -9.80 0.04
N VAL A 202 17.59 -9.58 -0.72
CA VAL A 202 16.66 -10.61 -1.16
C VAL A 202 16.84 -10.87 -2.66
N GLN A 203 16.59 -12.10 -3.08
CA GLN A 203 16.65 -12.55 -4.46
C GLN A 203 15.41 -12.05 -5.22
N GLY A 204 15.62 -11.67 -6.48
CA GLY A 204 14.54 -11.57 -7.46
C GLY A 204 14.00 -12.95 -7.81
N VAL A 205 12.89 -12.97 -8.55
CA VAL A 205 12.36 -14.17 -9.20
C VAL A 205 12.64 -14.10 -10.68
#